data_AF-W0T5W0-F1
#
_entry.id   AF-W0T5W0-F1
#
_cell.length_a   1.000
_cell.length_b   1.000
_cell.length_c   1.000
_cell.angle_alpha   90.00
_cell.angle_beta   90.00
_cell.angle_gamma   90.00
#
_symmetry.space_group_name_H-M   'P 1'
#
loop_
_entity.id
_entity.type
_entity.pdbx_description
1 polymer ?
#
loop_
_entity_poly.entity_id
_entity_poly.type
_entity_poly.pdbx_seq_one_letter_code
_entity_poly.pdbx_strand_id
1 'polypeptide(L)'
;MSNNGTHFNGTFYEEQEKIEIKAVSVYTPLVYVSILVISLMIFASKYRKNQVKKLTELPSIFDEHEARDLYYSIQELSETEQIHPKVLKAALLNRGAEAVRRTIKLREVAVQIEILYKNGSVDDKYWQRYQNEMKLVDLELKSCIEEAERLQPEWPQAFVNLCREICFNQALQRRYDSILDRKNVYKKQYQLKLDDNGKLIQ
;
A
#
# COMPACT_ATOMS: atom_id res chain seq x y z
N MET A 1 70.59 -82.05 -29.36
CA MET A 1 69.22 -81.67 -28.96
C MET A 1 69.22 -81.52 -27.44
N SER A 2 69.19 -80.30 -26.97
CA SER A 2 69.04 -79.94 -25.55
C SER A 2 68.36 -78.59 -25.52
N ASN A 3 67.28 -78.45 -24.76
CA ASN A 3 66.94 -77.19 -24.11
C ASN A 3 65.97 -77.44 -22.95
N ASN A 4 66.42 -76.91 -21.81
CA ASN A 4 65.79 -76.84 -20.50
C ASN A 4 64.48 -76.06 -20.51
N GLY A 5 63.62 -76.37 -19.54
CA GLY A 5 62.40 -75.64 -19.27
C GLY A 5 62.60 -74.29 -18.58
N THR A 6 61.52 -73.52 -18.55
CA THR A 6 61.22 -72.54 -17.50
C THR A 6 59.69 -72.42 -17.40
N HIS A 7 59.14 -72.85 -16.26
CA HIS A 7 57.79 -72.50 -15.83
C HIS A 7 57.78 -71.03 -15.42
N PHE A 8 56.86 -70.23 -15.98
CA PHE A 8 56.52 -68.91 -15.49
C PHE A 8 55.10 -68.96 -14.92
N ASN A 9 55.00 -68.98 -13.59
CA ASN A 9 53.75 -68.86 -12.86
C ASN A 9 53.48 -67.36 -12.62
N GLY A 10 52.50 -66.81 -13.32
CA GLY A 10 51.95 -65.49 -13.03
C GLY A 10 50.80 -65.62 -12.02
N THR A 11 51.02 -65.13 -10.81
CA THR A 11 49.98 -64.81 -9.83
C THR A 11 49.52 -63.36 -10.03
N PHE A 12 48.24 -63.16 -10.34
CA PHE A 12 47.54 -61.93 -9.94
C PHE A 12 46.07 -62.29 -9.67
N TYR A 13 45.72 -62.34 -8.40
CA TYR A 13 44.34 -62.43 -7.95
C TYR A 13 43.72 -61.04 -8.14
N GLU A 14 42.95 -60.85 -9.21
CA GLU A 14 41.97 -59.76 -9.25
C GLU A 14 40.72 -60.28 -8.52
N GLU A 15 40.64 -60.01 -7.22
CA GLU A 15 39.33 -59.90 -6.57
C GLU A 15 38.62 -58.71 -7.23
N GLN A 16 37.87 -59.00 -8.30
CA GLN A 16 36.89 -58.05 -8.82
C GLN A 16 35.84 -57.84 -7.73
N GLU A 17 36.02 -56.81 -6.90
CA GLU A 17 34.93 -56.20 -6.17
C GLU A 17 33.84 -55.87 -7.21
N LYS A 18 32.79 -56.70 -7.23
CA LYS A 18 31.59 -56.40 -7.99
C LYS A 18 31.01 -55.13 -7.39
N ILE A 19 31.33 -53.99 -7.99
CA ILE A 19 30.58 -52.76 -7.80
C ILE A 19 29.17 -53.10 -8.30
N GLU A 20 28.27 -53.42 -7.38
CA GLU A 20 26.88 -53.67 -7.67
C GLU A 20 26.28 -52.31 -8.11
N ILE A 21 26.32 -52.05 -9.41
CA ILE A 21 25.71 -50.86 -10.00
C ILE A 21 24.21 -51.07 -9.89
N LYS A 22 23.65 -50.67 -8.75
CA LYS A 22 22.21 -50.65 -8.52
C LYS A 22 21.61 -49.74 -9.59
N ALA A 23 20.83 -50.31 -10.51
CA ALA A 23 20.12 -49.54 -11.52
C ALA A 23 19.15 -48.59 -10.80
N VAL A 24 19.58 -47.33 -10.68
CA VAL A 24 18.73 -46.29 -10.10
C VAL A 24 17.57 -46.10 -11.06
N SER A 25 16.39 -46.52 -10.62
CA SER A 25 15.17 -46.40 -11.42
C SER A 25 14.95 -44.93 -11.81
N VAL A 26 14.53 -44.68 -13.06
CA VAL A 26 14.27 -43.33 -13.63
C VAL A 26 13.27 -42.52 -12.78
N TYR A 27 12.43 -43.21 -12.00
CA TYR A 27 11.51 -42.58 -11.05
C TYR A 27 12.23 -41.87 -9.89
N THR A 28 13.42 -42.31 -9.48
CA THR A 28 14.18 -41.75 -8.35
C THR A 28 14.55 -40.27 -8.56
N PRO A 29 15.19 -39.87 -9.67
CA PRO A 29 15.46 -38.45 -9.94
C PRO A 29 14.19 -37.64 -10.14
N LEU A 30 13.13 -38.21 -10.73
CA LEU A 30 11.84 -37.53 -10.89
C LEU A 30 11.20 -37.21 -9.54
N VAL A 31 11.14 -38.18 -8.63
CA VAL A 31 10.60 -38.01 -7.27
C VAL A 31 11.40 -36.96 -6.49
N TYR A 32 12.73 -36.97 -6.60
CA TYR A 32 13.59 -35.97 -5.97
C TYR A 32 13.27 -34.55 -6.45
N VAL A 33 13.15 -34.35 -7.76
CA VAL A 33 12.77 -33.04 -8.34
C VAL A 33 11.36 -32.64 -7.91
N SER A 34 10.40 -33.57 -7.91
CA SER A 34 9.03 -33.28 -7.44
C SER A 34 8.99 -32.81 -5.99
N ILE A 35 9.74 -33.45 -5.09
CA ILE A 35 9.83 -33.04 -3.67
C ILE A 35 10.47 -31.65 -3.55
N LEU A 36 11.53 -31.37 -4.32
CA LEU A 36 12.15 -30.04 -4.34
C LEU A 36 11.18 -28.96 -4.83
N VAL A 37 10.45 -29.21 -5.92
CA VAL A 37 9.48 -28.24 -6.47
C VAL A 37 8.35 -27.99 -5.47
N ILE A 38 7.80 -29.05 -4.86
CA ILE A 38 6.72 -28.93 -3.87
C ILE A 38 7.20 -28.17 -2.63
N SER A 39 8.38 -28.51 -2.08
CA SER A 39 8.92 -27.83 -0.91
C SER A 39 9.24 -26.36 -1.19
N LEU A 40 9.77 -26.04 -2.38
CA LEU A 40 10.01 -24.67 -2.82
C LEU A 40 8.70 -23.89 -2.98
N MET A 41 7.66 -24.48 -3.57
CA MET A 41 6.35 -23.85 -3.71
C MET A 41 5.72 -23.54 -2.35
N ILE A 42 5.78 -24.47 -1.40
CA ILE A 42 5.26 -24.27 -0.04
C ILE A 42 6.04 -23.15 0.66
N PHE A 43 7.37 -23.17 0.59
CA PHE A 43 8.22 -22.14 1.18
C PHE A 43 7.96 -20.77 0.56
N ALA A 44 7.95 -20.67 -0.76
CA ALA A 44 7.68 -19.42 -1.48
C ALA A 44 6.30 -18.85 -1.14
N SER A 45 5.29 -19.72 -1.06
CA SER A 45 3.94 -19.32 -0.68
C SER A 45 3.87 -18.79 0.75
N LYS A 46 4.49 -19.49 1.72
CA LYS A 46 4.52 -19.05 3.12
C LYS A 46 5.33 -17.76 3.29
N TYR A 47 6.48 -17.65 2.63
CA TYR A 47 7.31 -16.44 2.66
C TYR A 47 6.56 -15.24 2.08
N ARG A 48 5.92 -15.38 0.91
CA ARG A 48 5.11 -14.31 0.30
C ARG A 48 3.95 -13.90 1.19
N LYS A 49 3.22 -14.85 1.78
CA LYS A 49 2.13 -14.56 2.73
C LYS A 49 2.62 -13.76 3.94
N ASN A 50 3.77 -14.15 4.52
CA ASN A 50 4.36 -13.43 5.65
C ASN A 50 4.81 -12.02 5.26
N GLN A 51 5.39 -11.85 4.07
CA GLN A 51 5.78 -10.53 3.58
C GLN A 51 4.57 -9.63 3.32
N VAL A 52 3.48 -10.16 2.76
CA VAL A 52 2.21 -9.41 2.62
C VAL A 52 1.65 -9.03 3.98
N LYS A 53 1.65 -9.95 4.97
CA LYS A 53 1.18 -9.64 6.32
C LYS A 53 1.95 -8.48 6.95
N LYS A 54 3.28 -8.48 6.82
CA LYS A 54 4.13 -7.35 7.29
C LYS A 54 3.77 -6.05 6.59
N LEU A 55 3.43 -6.09 5.30
CA LEU A 55 3.00 -4.91 4.54
C LEU A 55 1.63 -4.40 4.99
N THR A 56 0.72 -5.28 5.39
CA THR A 56 -0.61 -4.93 5.91
C THR A 56 -0.57 -4.42 7.36
N GLU A 57 0.43 -4.83 8.14
CA GLU A 57 0.62 -4.38 9.53
C GLU A 57 1.21 -2.95 9.64
N LEU A 58 1.66 -2.33 8.54
CA LEU A 58 2.14 -0.95 8.60
C LEU A 58 0.97 0.01 8.84
N PRO A 59 1.11 0.95 9.78
CA PRO A 59 0.06 1.94 10.05
C PRO A 59 -0.20 2.82 8.83
N SER A 60 -1.38 3.42 8.69
CA SER A 60 -1.68 4.36 7.58
C SER A 60 -1.06 5.73 7.82
N ILE A 61 -0.52 6.40 6.79
CA ILE A 61 0.08 7.75 6.93
C ILE A 61 -0.98 8.79 7.31
N PHE A 62 -2.21 8.57 6.89
CA PHE A 62 -3.34 9.42 7.24
C PHE A 62 -4.09 8.86 8.45
N ASP A 63 -4.72 9.75 9.19
CA ASP A 63 -5.69 9.38 10.20
C ASP A 63 -6.94 8.75 9.55
N GLU A 64 -7.81 8.20 10.39
CA GLU A 64 -9.03 7.51 10.00
C GLU A 64 -9.89 8.33 9.01
N HIS A 65 -10.52 7.65 8.06
CA HIS A 65 -11.17 8.31 6.94
C HIS A 65 -12.63 8.64 7.25
N GLU A 66 -12.84 9.65 8.11
CA GLU A 66 -14.18 10.05 8.58
C GLU A 66 -15.19 10.25 7.43
N ALA A 67 -14.80 10.91 6.33
CA ALA A 67 -15.71 11.14 5.21
C ALA A 67 -16.14 9.85 4.47
N ARG A 68 -15.33 8.80 4.50
CA ARG A 68 -15.64 7.49 3.92
C ARG A 68 -16.55 6.72 4.85
N ASP A 69 -16.22 6.72 6.14
CA ASP A 69 -16.98 5.97 7.13
C ASP A 69 -18.38 6.59 7.29
N LEU A 70 -18.50 7.92 7.22
CA LEU A 70 -19.77 8.63 7.15
C LEU A 70 -20.57 8.29 5.88
N TYR A 71 -19.91 8.13 4.73
CA TYR A 71 -20.59 7.73 3.50
C TYR A 71 -21.20 6.34 3.65
N TYR A 72 -20.43 5.37 4.17
CA TYR A 72 -20.94 4.02 4.39
C TYR A 72 -22.03 3.97 5.46
N SER A 73 -21.93 4.75 6.53
CA SER A 73 -23.02 4.83 7.51
C SER A 73 -24.30 5.40 6.90
N ILE A 74 -24.19 6.40 6.01
CA ILE A 74 -25.35 6.95 5.28
C ILE A 74 -25.89 5.92 4.28
N GLN A 75 -25.01 5.13 3.65
CA GLN A 75 -25.40 4.07 2.73
C GLN A 75 -26.17 2.96 3.46
N GLU A 76 -25.67 2.46 4.58
CA GLU A 76 -26.36 1.49 5.42
C GLU A 76 -27.72 2.02 5.91
N LEU A 77 -27.76 3.29 6.34
CA LEU A 77 -29.01 3.92 6.76
C LEU A 77 -30.00 4.06 5.60
N SER A 78 -29.52 4.28 4.37
CA SER A 78 -30.39 4.37 3.17
C SER A 78 -31.08 3.06 2.80
N GLU A 79 -30.57 1.92 3.29
CA GLU A 79 -31.22 0.61 3.11
C GLU A 79 -32.39 0.42 4.08
N THR A 80 -32.33 1.05 5.26
CA THR A 80 -33.33 0.90 6.33
C THR A 80 -34.36 2.03 6.33
N GLU A 81 -33.93 3.26 6.02
CA GLU A 81 -34.74 4.48 6.07
C GLU A 81 -34.83 5.18 4.71
N GLN A 82 -35.90 5.94 4.48
CA GLN A 82 -36.03 6.75 3.28
C GLN A 82 -35.16 8.02 3.35
N ILE A 83 -33.90 7.89 2.94
CA ILE A 83 -32.99 9.02 2.78
C ILE A 83 -33.16 9.65 1.39
N HIS A 84 -33.14 10.98 1.32
CA HIS A 84 -33.20 11.67 0.05
C HIS A 84 -31.94 11.41 -0.80
N PRO A 85 -32.04 11.05 -2.09
CA PRO A 85 -30.90 10.62 -2.92
C PRO A 85 -29.79 11.68 -3.07
N LYS A 86 -30.13 12.97 -2.95
CA LYS A 86 -29.14 14.06 -2.93
C LYS A 86 -28.19 14.00 -1.72
N VAL A 87 -28.62 13.47 -0.57
CA VAL A 87 -27.78 13.33 0.62
C VAL A 87 -26.65 12.34 0.35
N LEU A 88 -26.99 11.19 -0.24
CA LEU A 88 -26.00 10.17 -0.63
C LEU A 88 -25.00 10.71 -1.67
N LYS A 89 -25.48 11.47 -2.67
CA LYS A 89 -24.60 12.13 -3.65
C LYS A 89 -23.69 13.18 -3.01
N ALA A 90 -24.19 13.97 -2.07
CA ALA A 90 -23.39 14.96 -1.33
C ALA A 90 -22.33 14.30 -0.44
N ALA A 91 -22.69 13.20 0.23
CA ALA A 91 -21.75 12.40 1.02
C ALA A 91 -20.64 11.81 0.13
N LEU A 92 -20.98 11.28 -1.05
CA LEU A 92 -19.98 10.78 -2.01
C LEU A 92 -19.05 11.90 -2.49
N LEU A 93 -19.58 13.10 -2.75
CA LEU A 93 -18.74 14.26 -3.11
C LEU A 93 -17.78 14.64 -1.99
N ASN A 94 -18.20 14.57 -0.73
CA ASN A 94 -17.32 14.83 0.41
C ASN A 94 -16.20 13.77 0.53
N ARG A 95 -16.56 12.49 0.37
CA ARG A 95 -15.60 11.38 0.31
C ARG A 95 -14.59 11.57 -0.84
N GLY A 96 -15.08 11.88 -2.04
CA GLY A 96 -14.25 12.13 -3.22
C GLY A 96 -13.35 13.35 -3.07
N ALA A 97 -13.83 14.44 -2.46
CA ALA A 97 -13.03 15.63 -2.19
C ALA A 97 -11.87 15.34 -1.21
N GLU A 98 -12.12 14.55 -0.16
CA GLU A 98 -11.06 14.13 0.76
C GLU A 98 -10.06 13.16 0.10
N ALA A 99 -10.51 12.25 -0.77
CA ALA A 99 -9.61 11.41 -1.57
C ALA A 99 -8.70 12.27 -2.47
N VAL A 100 -9.26 13.23 -3.20
CA VAL A 100 -8.50 14.18 -4.04
C VAL A 100 -7.51 15.00 -3.20
N ARG A 101 -7.92 15.47 -2.02
CA ARG A 101 -7.04 16.19 -1.08
C ARG A 101 -5.84 15.34 -0.69
N ARG A 102 -6.05 14.07 -0.33
CA ARG A 102 -4.99 13.12 0.02
C ARG A 102 -4.08 12.85 -1.18
N THR A 103 -4.62 12.66 -2.38
CA THR A 103 -3.84 12.48 -3.62
C THR A 103 -2.92 13.66 -3.89
N ILE A 104 -3.46 14.89 -3.85
CA ILE A 104 -2.66 16.09 -4.10
C ILE A 104 -1.54 16.21 -3.05
N LYS A 105 -1.87 16.01 -1.78
CA LYS A 105 -0.89 16.09 -0.69
C LYS A 105 0.23 15.07 -0.83
N LEU A 106 -0.07 13.81 -1.15
CA LEU A 106 0.96 12.79 -1.38
C LEU A 106 1.83 13.13 -2.58
N ARG A 107 1.24 13.58 -3.69
CA ARG A 107 1.99 13.91 -4.91
C ARG A 107 2.90 15.12 -4.72
N GLU A 108 2.47 16.11 -3.93
CA GLU A 108 3.27 17.30 -3.61
C GLU A 108 4.52 16.96 -2.79
N VAL A 109 4.42 15.99 -1.87
CA VAL A 109 5.55 15.56 -1.00
C VAL A 109 6.43 14.46 -1.60
N ALA A 110 6.08 13.96 -2.79
CA ALA A 110 6.73 12.78 -3.38
C ALA A 110 8.23 12.96 -3.60
N VAL A 111 8.63 14.12 -4.14
CA VAL A 111 10.03 14.43 -4.45
C VAL A 111 10.84 14.58 -3.16
N GLN A 112 10.26 15.20 -2.14
CA GLN A 112 10.90 15.45 -0.85
C GLN A 112 11.14 14.13 -0.10
N ILE A 113 10.17 13.22 -0.11
CA ILE A 113 10.31 11.89 0.51
C ILE A 113 11.37 11.07 -0.24
N GLU A 114 11.40 11.13 -1.58
CA GLU A 114 12.42 10.42 -2.37
C GLU A 114 13.84 10.90 -2.05
N ILE A 115 14.04 12.21 -1.89
CA ILE A 115 15.32 12.78 -1.48
C ILE A 115 15.70 12.32 -0.08
N LEU A 116 14.76 12.39 0.88
CA LEU A 116 15.01 11.96 2.26
C LEU A 116 15.34 10.47 2.38
N TYR A 117 14.72 9.64 1.54
CA TYR A 117 15.01 8.21 1.44
C TYR A 117 16.41 7.95 0.88
N LYS A 118 16.78 8.61 -0.24
CA LYS A 118 18.14 8.50 -0.82
C LYS A 118 19.23 8.97 0.12
N ASN A 119 18.94 9.98 0.96
CA ASN A 119 19.85 10.48 1.98
C ASN A 119 19.96 9.56 3.22
N GLY A 120 19.16 8.49 3.31
CA GLY A 120 19.15 7.57 4.45
C GLY A 120 18.52 8.14 5.71
N SER A 121 17.78 9.26 5.61
CA SER A 121 17.07 9.88 6.75
C SER A 121 15.70 9.24 7.03
N VAL A 122 15.21 8.40 6.12
CA VAL A 122 13.92 7.71 6.18
C VAL A 122 14.13 6.21 6.05
N ASP A 123 13.51 5.44 6.95
CA ASP A 123 13.58 3.97 6.96
C ASP A 123 12.86 3.34 5.75
N ASP A 124 13.33 2.17 5.31
CA ASP A 124 12.76 1.35 4.23
C ASP A 124 11.28 1.04 4.49
N LYS A 125 10.92 0.81 5.76
CA LYS A 125 9.52 0.55 6.15
C LYS A 125 8.63 1.75 5.85
N TYR A 126 9.08 2.97 6.15
CA TYR A 126 8.30 4.17 5.88
C TYR A 126 8.19 4.42 4.38
N TRP A 127 9.27 4.18 3.63
CA TRP A 127 9.22 4.27 2.18
C TRP A 127 8.20 3.31 1.56
N GLN A 128 8.20 2.04 1.98
CA GLN A 128 7.21 1.05 1.55
C GLN A 128 5.78 1.45 1.95
N ARG A 129 5.59 1.97 3.17
CA ARG A 129 4.31 2.52 3.64
C ARG A 129 3.82 3.64 2.73
N TYR A 130 4.68 4.60 2.38
CA TYR A 130 4.34 5.70 1.49
C TYR A 130 3.93 5.23 0.09
N GLN A 131 4.67 4.28 -0.48
CA GLN A 131 4.33 3.69 -1.78
C GLN A 131 3.00 2.92 -1.74
N ASN A 132 2.69 2.27 -0.62
CA ASN A 132 1.40 1.61 -0.42
C ASN A 132 0.27 2.63 -0.32
N GLU A 133 0.45 3.69 0.48
CA GLU A 133 -0.54 4.76 0.65
C GLU A 133 -0.88 5.48 -0.65
N MET A 134 0.12 5.75 -1.52
CA MET A 134 -0.16 6.32 -2.85
C MET A 134 -1.12 5.44 -3.64
N LYS A 135 -0.91 4.11 -3.62
CA LYS A 135 -1.78 3.15 -4.31
C LYS A 135 -3.15 3.04 -3.67
N LEU A 136 -3.23 3.07 -2.34
CA LEU A 136 -4.50 3.00 -1.61
C LEU A 136 -5.37 4.23 -1.87
N VAL A 137 -4.80 5.42 -1.87
CA VAL A 137 -5.53 6.66 -2.18
C VAL A 137 -5.97 6.71 -3.65
N ASP A 138 -5.14 6.22 -4.58
CA ASP A 138 -5.53 6.10 -5.99
C ASP A 138 -6.66 5.08 -6.19
N LEU A 139 -6.63 3.96 -5.45
CA LEU A 139 -7.70 2.95 -5.44
C LEU A 139 -9.00 3.53 -4.87
N GLU A 140 -8.91 4.29 -3.79
CA GLU A 140 -10.06 4.95 -3.15
C GLU A 140 -10.73 5.95 -4.11
N LEU A 141 -9.93 6.76 -4.83
CA LEU A 141 -10.46 7.68 -5.83
C LEU A 141 -11.15 6.94 -6.98
N LYS A 142 -10.58 5.81 -7.45
CA LYS A 142 -11.22 4.96 -8.47
C LYS A 142 -12.54 4.38 -7.97
N SER A 143 -12.57 3.89 -6.73
CA SER A 143 -13.80 3.37 -6.12
C SER A 143 -14.89 4.45 -6.04
N CYS A 144 -14.54 5.70 -5.72
CA CYS A 144 -15.47 6.82 -5.73
C CYS A 144 -16.02 7.12 -7.14
N ILE A 145 -15.19 7.00 -8.18
CA ILE A 145 -15.58 7.20 -9.58
C ILE A 145 -16.57 6.10 -10.02
N GLU A 146 -16.27 4.84 -9.70
CA GLU A 146 -17.16 3.71 -9.98
C GLU A 146 -18.50 3.84 -9.24
N GLU A 147 -18.48 4.31 -7.99
CA GLU A 147 -19.71 4.60 -7.23
C GLU A 147 -20.50 5.77 -7.82
N ALA A 148 -19.82 6.81 -8.29
CA ALA A 148 -20.46 7.93 -8.98
C ALA A 148 -21.20 7.45 -10.24
N GLU A 149 -20.60 6.53 -11.00
CA GLU A 149 -21.23 5.91 -12.17
C GLU A 149 -22.48 5.11 -11.79
N ARG A 150 -22.42 4.35 -10.70
CA ARG A 150 -23.59 3.60 -10.17
C ARG A 150 -24.73 4.52 -9.75
N LEU A 151 -24.42 5.65 -9.10
CA LEU A 151 -25.44 6.60 -8.62
C LEU A 151 -26.07 7.43 -9.75
N GLN A 152 -25.29 7.75 -10.79
CA GLN A 152 -25.78 8.50 -11.93
C GLN A 152 -24.90 8.23 -13.17
N PRO A 153 -25.49 7.70 -14.26
CA PRO A 153 -24.77 7.55 -15.53
C PRO A 153 -24.19 8.89 -16.01
N GLU A 154 -23.03 8.84 -16.66
CA GLU A 154 -22.30 10.00 -17.22
C GLU A 154 -21.78 11.04 -16.19
N TRP A 155 -22.04 10.86 -14.90
CA TRP A 155 -21.50 11.73 -13.86
C TRP A 155 -19.97 11.65 -13.64
N PRO A 156 -19.29 10.48 -13.80
CA PRO A 156 -17.84 10.33 -13.59
C PRO A 156 -16.96 11.39 -14.26
N GLN A 157 -17.32 11.81 -15.47
CA GLN A 157 -16.53 12.77 -16.25
C GLN A 157 -16.44 14.15 -15.57
N ALA A 158 -17.52 14.58 -14.92
CA ALA A 158 -17.57 15.85 -14.17
C ALA A 158 -17.20 15.67 -12.69
N PHE A 159 -17.37 14.47 -12.14
CA PHE A 159 -17.20 14.16 -10.73
C PHE A 159 -15.82 14.55 -10.18
N VAL A 160 -14.74 14.15 -10.86
CA VAL A 160 -13.37 14.39 -10.39
C VAL A 160 -13.03 15.89 -10.37
N ASN A 161 -13.47 16.63 -11.39
CA ASN A 161 -13.26 18.07 -11.46
C ASN A 161 -14.04 18.79 -10.35
N LEU A 162 -15.29 18.40 -10.13
CA LEU A 162 -16.11 18.94 -9.05
C LEU A 162 -15.52 18.65 -7.67
N CYS A 163 -15.05 17.42 -7.42
CA CYS A 163 -14.38 17.06 -6.17
C CYS A 163 -13.12 17.91 -5.92
N ARG A 164 -12.36 18.21 -6.98
CA ARG A 164 -11.18 19.08 -6.90
C ARG A 164 -11.56 20.51 -6.51
N GLU A 165 -12.60 21.07 -7.12
CA GLU A 165 -13.10 22.42 -6.79
C GLU A 165 -13.60 22.49 -5.35
N ILE A 166 -14.38 21.50 -4.91
CA ILE A 166 -14.86 21.38 -3.52
C ILE A 166 -13.68 21.30 -2.55
N CYS A 167 -12.68 20.46 -2.85
CA CYS A 167 -11.47 20.32 -2.03
C CYS A 167 -10.76 21.68 -1.86
N PHE A 168 -10.56 22.43 -2.94
CA PHE A 168 -9.92 23.74 -2.87
C PHE A 168 -10.78 24.77 -2.13
N ASN A 169 -12.09 24.79 -2.34
CA ASN A 169 -12.99 25.68 -1.63
C ASN A 169 -13.00 25.39 -0.11
N GLN A 170 -13.11 24.12 0.28
CA GLN A 170 -13.02 23.72 1.68
C GLN A 170 -11.66 24.07 2.29
N ALA A 171 -10.55 23.91 1.55
CA ALA A 171 -9.23 24.31 2.01
C ALA A 171 -9.14 25.84 2.22
N LEU A 172 -9.70 26.63 1.30
CA LEU A 172 -9.75 28.08 1.41
C LEU A 172 -10.59 28.52 2.62
N GLN A 173 -11.78 27.95 2.81
CA GLN A 173 -12.66 28.25 3.94
C GLN A 173 -11.97 27.95 5.28
N ARG A 174 -11.39 26.74 5.44
CA ARG A 174 -10.62 26.39 6.65
C ARG A 174 -9.49 27.39 6.93
N ARG A 175 -8.82 27.89 5.89
CA ARG A 175 -7.77 28.92 6.03
C ARG A 175 -8.36 30.28 6.42
N TYR A 176 -9.46 30.69 5.82
CA TYR A 176 -10.16 31.92 6.16
C TYR A 176 -10.61 31.93 7.64
N ASP A 177 -11.27 30.86 8.09
CA ASP A 177 -11.77 30.75 9.47
C ASP A 177 -10.61 30.79 10.48
N SER A 178 -9.48 30.14 10.16
CA SER A 178 -8.28 30.17 11.01
C SER A 178 -7.65 31.55 11.19
N ILE A 179 -7.97 32.54 10.34
CA ILE A 179 -7.44 33.91 10.48
C ILE A 179 -8.11 34.57 11.70
N LEU A 180 -9.40 34.35 11.89
CA LEU A 180 -10.15 34.89 13.04
C LEU A 180 -9.62 34.32 14.36
N ASP A 181 -9.38 33.01 14.39
CA ASP A 181 -8.82 32.34 15.56
C ASP A 181 -7.42 32.85 15.88
N ARG A 182 -6.56 32.98 14.86
CA ARG A 182 -5.22 33.55 15.01
C ARG A 182 -5.23 34.98 15.55
N LYS A 183 -6.21 35.80 15.14
CA LYS A 183 -6.40 37.15 15.71
C LYS A 183 -6.57 37.08 17.22
N ASN A 184 -7.40 36.17 17.71
CA ASN A 184 -7.66 36.01 19.14
C ASN A 184 -6.43 35.49 19.89
N VAL A 185 -5.71 34.53 19.31
CA VAL A 185 -4.44 34.02 19.86
C VAL A 185 -3.42 35.15 19.99
N TYR A 186 -3.22 35.96 18.95
CA TYR A 186 -2.28 37.07 18.99
C TYR A 186 -2.71 38.19 19.95
N LYS A 187 -4.02 38.50 20.03
CA LYS A 187 -4.53 39.45 21.03
C LYS A 187 -4.14 39.02 22.44
N LYS A 188 -4.27 37.73 22.76
CA LYS A 188 -3.89 37.17 24.06
C LYS A 188 -2.38 37.14 24.27
N GLN A 189 -1.62 36.67 23.27
CA GLN A 189 -0.16 36.53 23.35
C GLN A 189 0.54 37.88 23.54
N TYR A 190 0.10 38.91 22.82
CA TYR A 190 0.65 40.26 22.90
C TYR A 190 -0.08 41.17 23.89
N GLN A 191 -1.05 40.65 24.65
CA GLN A 191 -1.84 41.39 25.65
C GLN A 191 -2.49 42.67 25.08
N LEU A 192 -2.89 42.64 23.81
CA LEU A 192 -3.41 43.81 23.12
C LEU A 192 -4.84 44.10 23.57
N LYS A 193 -5.06 45.31 24.08
CA LYS A 193 -6.41 45.86 24.27
C LYS A 193 -6.84 46.51 22.97
N LEU A 194 -7.67 45.81 22.22
CA LEU A 194 -8.26 46.30 20.98
C LEU A 194 -9.68 46.80 21.28
N ASP A 195 -9.97 48.02 20.83
CA ASP A 195 -11.33 48.58 20.74
C ASP A 195 -12.16 47.83 19.67
N ASP A 196 -13.47 48.00 19.68
CA ASP A 196 -14.39 47.38 18.71
C ASP A 196 -14.09 47.80 17.27
N ASN A 197 -13.47 48.97 17.09
CA ASN A 197 -12.97 49.47 15.81
C ASN A 197 -11.62 48.86 15.38
N GLY A 198 -11.05 47.95 16.17
CA GLY A 198 -9.75 47.31 15.91
C GLY A 198 -8.53 48.19 16.17
N LYS A 199 -8.70 49.33 16.85
CA LYS A 199 -7.58 50.20 17.28
C LYS A 199 -7.03 49.77 18.63
N LEU A 200 -5.73 49.99 18.84
CA LEU A 200 -5.09 49.76 20.13
C LEU A 200 -5.54 50.82 21.14
N ILE A 201 -5.99 50.37 22.30
CA ILE A 201 -6.26 51.21 23.46
C ILE A 201 -4.93 51.31 24.22
N GLN A 202 -4.41 52.53 24.37
CA GLN A 202 -3.24 52.82 25.21
C GLN A 202 -3.52 52.53 26.68
#